data_AF-A0A1V8RN48-F1
#
_entry.id   AF-A0A1V8RN48-F1
#
_cell.length_a   1.000
_cell.length_b   1.000
_cell.length_c   1.000
_cell.angle_alpha   90.00
_cell.angle_beta   90.00
_cell.angle_gamma   90.00
#
_symmetry.space_group_name_H-M   'P 1'
#
loop_
_entity.id
_entity.type
_entity.pdbx_description
1 polymer ?
#
loop_
_entity_poly.entity_id
_entity_poly.type
_entity_poly.pdbx_seq_one_letter_code
_entity_poly.pdbx_strand_id
1 'polypeptide(L)'
;MDRDKDNFRTVSRLEIVGTGRRRRFTDEAKLRIVEEGFSGDGRQVSATALKHDVSRSQLYRWRQLLREGRLGGVRVEGFVPAVITPDDPTRMSAPLNRVAAGGGLMEVVSANGRRVIVDRDVDVDALLRILRGLETLR
;
A
#
# COMPACT_ATOMS: atom_id res chain seq x y z
N MET A 1 16.07 20.45 -48.80
CA MET A 1 16.26 20.23 -47.36
C MET A 1 15.33 19.10 -46.96
N ASP A 2 15.75 17.87 -47.22
CA ASP A 2 15.06 16.67 -46.73
C ASP A 2 15.73 16.27 -45.42
N ARG A 3 15.00 16.34 -44.31
CA ARG A 3 15.41 15.73 -43.05
C ARG A 3 14.52 14.51 -42.81
N ASP A 4 15.14 13.36 -43.02
CA ASP A 4 14.77 12.01 -42.58
C ASP A 4 13.74 12.02 -41.43
N LYS A 5 12.52 11.46 -41.59
CA LYS A 5 12.22 10.03 -41.72
C LYS A 5 13.07 9.15 -40.81
N ASP A 6 12.56 8.99 -39.60
CA ASP A 6 12.46 7.74 -38.85
C ASP A 6 12.65 8.06 -37.37
N ASN A 7 11.56 8.48 -36.73
CA ASN A 7 11.47 8.44 -35.28
C ASN A 7 11.28 6.96 -34.91
N PHE A 8 12.41 6.25 -34.89
CA PHE A 8 12.50 4.84 -34.53
C PHE A 8 11.76 4.63 -33.22
N ARG A 9 10.61 3.93 -33.32
CA ARG A 9 10.03 3.19 -32.19
C ARG A 9 11.20 2.56 -31.46
N THR A 10 11.49 3.00 -30.25
CA THR A 10 12.56 2.43 -29.44
C THR A 10 12.16 1.00 -29.10
N VAL A 11 12.52 0.06 -29.98
CA VAL A 11 12.33 -1.35 -29.74
C VAL A 11 13.46 -1.78 -28.81
N SER A 12 13.14 -1.86 -27.52
CA SER A 12 14.05 -2.46 -26.54
C SER A 12 14.16 -3.95 -26.82
N ARG A 13 15.38 -4.42 -27.07
CA ARG A 13 15.70 -5.84 -27.30
C ARG A 13 15.46 -6.62 -26.01
N LEU A 14 14.42 -7.48 -26.02
CA LEU A 14 14.17 -8.43 -24.94
C LEU A 14 15.03 -9.68 -25.18
N GLU A 15 16.03 -9.91 -24.33
CA GLU A 15 16.82 -11.13 -24.39
C GLU A 15 16.01 -12.30 -23.80
N ILE A 16 15.66 -13.27 -24.65
CA ILE A 16 15.01 -14.51 -24.22
C ILE A 16 16.13 -15.49 -23.87
N VAL A 17 16.53 -15.52 -22.59
CA VAL A 17 17.46 -16.53 -22.08
C VAL A 17 16.70 -17.86 -22.00
N GLY A 18 16.89 -18.70 -23.03
CA GLY A 18 16.31 -20.03 -23.11
C GLY A 18 17.01 -21.00 -22.16
N THR A 19 16.68 -20.96 -20.88
CA THR A 19 17.02 -22.06 -19.96
C THR A 19 16.19 -23.28 -20.36
N GLY A 20 16.82 -24.23 -21.04
CA GLY A 20 16.19 -25.44 -21.58
C GLY A 20 15.33 -26.13 -20.53
N ARG A 21 14.01 -26.10 -20.76
CA ARG A 21 12.88 -26.54 -19.90
C ARG A 21 12.32 -25.43 -19.00
N ARG A 22 11.14 -24.89 -19.38
CA ARG A 22 10.31 -24.02 -18.52
C ARG A 22 10.22 -24.64 -17.12
N ARG A 23 10.86 -24.00 -16.13
CA ARG A 23 10.87 -24.45 -14.74
C ARG A 23 9.43 -24.62 -14.26
N ARG A 24 9.06 -25.83 -13.85
CA ARG A 24 7.75 -26.12 -13.25
C ARG A 24 7.88 -25.94 -11.74
N PHE A 25 6.97 -25.17 -11.16
CA PHE A 25 6.87 -24.98 -9.72
C PHE A 25 5.73 -25.85 -9.18
N THR A 26 6.01 -26.63 -8.14
CA THR A 26 4.97 -27.28 -7.34
C THR A 26 4.15 -26.20 -6.60
N ASP A 27 2.94 -26.52 -6.17
CA ASP A 27 2.11 -25.55 -5.45
C ASP A 27 2.75 -25.13 -4.12
N GLU A 28 3.40 -26.06 -3.42
CA GLU A 28 4.22 -25.78 -2.24
C GLU A 28 5.35 -24.79 -2.54
N ALA A 29 6.05 -24.95 -3.67
CA ALA A 29 7.10 -24.03 -4.07
C ALA A 29 6.53 -22.64 -4.40
N LYS A 30 5.38 -22.56 -5.06
CA LYS A 30 4.70 -21.28 -5.33
C LYS A 30 4.31 -20.58 -4.04
N LEU A 31 3.76 -21.32 -3.06
CA LEU A 31 3.37 -20.79 -1.75
C LEU A 31 4.57 -20.19 -1.02
N ARG A 32 5.66 -20.95 -0.89
CA ARG A 32 6.88 -20.48 -0.22
C ARG A 32 7.44 -19.20 -0.84
N ILE A 33 7.43 -19.10 -2.16
CA ILE A 33 7.90 -17.91 -2.89
C ILE A 33 6.94 -16.72 -2.67
N VAL A 34 5.64 -16.97 -2.66
CA VAL A 34 4.62 -15.93 -2.41
C VAL A 34 4.74 -15.38 -0.99
N GLU A 35 4.88 -16.25 0.01
CA GLU A 35 5.12 -15.91 1.42
C GLU A 35 6.37 -15.06 1.58
N GLU A 36 7.50 -15.48 1.01
CA GLU A 36 8.74 -14.69 1.04
C GLU A 36 8.54 -13.29 0.44
N GLY A 37 7.74 -13.17 -0.63
CA GLY A 37 7.42 -11.87 -1.20
C GLY A 37 6.61 -10.95 -0.28
N PHE A 38 5.84 -11.52 0.67
CA PHE A 38 5.04 -10.76 1.65
C PHE A 38 5.83 -10.33 2.88
N SER A 39 6.97 -10.98 3.18
CA SER A 39 7.77 -10.76 4.40
C SER A 39 8.54 -9.42 4.43
N GLY A 40 8.07 -8.38 3.74
CA GLY A 40 8.64 -7.03 3.81
C GLY A 40 7.61 -5.95 3.53
N ASP A 41 8.01 -4.69 3.71
CA ASP A 41 7.21 -3.47 3.50
C ASP A 41 6.82 -3.23 2.01
N GLY A 42 6.30 -4.24 1.32
CA GLY A 42 5.89 -4.19 -0.08
C GLY A 42 7.03 -4.10 -1.12
N ARG A 43 8.26 -3.73 -0.70
CA ARG A 43 9.42 -3.54 -1.59
C ARG A 43 10.11 -4.84 -2.04
N GLN A 44 9.78 -5.98 -1.45
CA GLN A 44 10.53 -7.23 -1.69
C GLN A 44 10.10 -8.01 -2.95
N VAL A 45 8.99 -7.68 -3.60
CA VAL A 45 8.45 -8.47 -4.74
C VAL A 45 9.47 -8.63 -5.88
N SER A 46 10.17 -7.56 -6.25
CA SER A 46 11.17 -7.60 -7.31
C SER A 46 12.39 -8.44 -6.93
N ALA A 47 12.83 -8.33 -5.68
CA ALA A 47 13.98 -9.08 -5.16
C ALA A 47 13.65 -10.59 -5.06
N THR A 48 12.48 -10.93 -4.53
CA THR A 48 11.99 -12.31 -4.46
C THR A 48 11.84 -12.91 -5.86
N ALA A 49 11.28 -12.14 -6.80
CA ALA A 49 11.12 -12.59 -8.18
C ALA A 49 12.48 -12.92 -8.83
N LEU A 50 13.47 -12.04 -8.66
CA LEU A 50 14.83 -12.26 -9.17
C LEU A 50 15.51 -13.47 -8.50
N LYS A 51 15.41 -13.59 -7.18
CA LYS A 51 15.99 -14.70 -6.40
C LYS A 51 15.46 -16.06 -6.84
N HIS A 52 14.17 -16.13 -7.19
CA HIS A 52 13.53 -17.38 -7.58
C HIS A 52 13.45 -17.60 -9.09
N ASP A 53 14.07 -16.74 -9.89
CA ASP A 53 14.03 -16.79 -11.35
C ASP A 53 12.58 -16.87 -11.89
N VAL A 54 11.72 -16.01 -11.34
CA VAL A 54 10.33 -15.84 -11.79
C VAL A 54 10.09 -14.40 -12.18
N SER A 55 9.20 -14.17 -13.13
CA SER A 55 8.82 -12.79 -13.45
C SER A 55 7.97 -12.20 -12.32
N ARG A 56 8.03 -10.87 -12.17
CA ARG A 56 7.15 -10.15 -11.23
C ARG A 56 5.67 -10.42 -11.50
N SER A 57 5.28 -10.48 -12.78
CA SER A 57 3.89 -10.77 -13.19
C SER A 57 3.45 -12.18 -12.81
N GLN A 58 4.34 -13.16 -12.87
CA GLN A 58 4.08 -14.53 -12.41
C GLN A 58 3.87 -14.57 -10.89
N LEU A 59 4.70 -13.85 -10.13
CA LEU A 59 4.55 -13.75 -8.68
C LEU A 59 3.24 -13.05 -8.28
N TYR A 60 2.85 -11.97 -8.97
CA TYR A 60 1.54 -11.33 -8.76
C TYR A 60 0.37 -12.24 -9.11
N ARG A 61 0.47 -13.02 -10.18
CA ARG A 61 -0.55 -14.02 -10.54
C ARG A 61 -0.69 -15.07 -9.45
N TRP A 62 0.40 -15.55 -8.85
CA TRP A 62 0.33 -16.52 -7.75
C TRP A 62 -0.29 -15.92 -6.49
N ARG A 63 0.00 -14.65 -6.16
CA ARG A 63 -0.70 -13.92 -5.10
C ARG A 63 -2.20 -13.83 -5.32
N GLN A 64 -2.61 -13.57 -6.56
CA GLN A 64 -4.03 -13.55 -6.92
C GLN A 64 -4.67 -14.93 -6.71
N LEU A 65 -4.04 -16.00 -7.20
CA LEU A 65 -4.54 -17.37 -7.02
C LEU A 65 -4.61 -17.78 -5.55
N LEU A 66 -3.66 -17.32 -4.71
CA LEU A 66 -3.70 -17.54 -3.27
C LEU A 66 -4.89 -16.84 -2.59
N ARG A 67 -5.17 -15.58 -2.96
CA ARG A 67 -6.35 -14.85 -2.46
C ARG A 67 -7.67 -15.50 -2.89
N GLU A 68 -7.70 -16.08 -4.09
CA GLU A 68 -8.87 -16.80 -4.61
C GLU A 68 -9.05 -18.19 -3.96
N GLY A 69 -8.07 -18.68 -3.18
CA GLY A 69 -8.09 -20.04 -2.61
C GLY A 69 -7.74 -21.13 -3.63
N ARG A 70 -7.18 -20.76 -4.78
CA ARG A 70 -6.88 -21.64 -5.92
C ARG A 70 -5.42 -22.09 -5.97
N LEU A 71 -4.63 -21.71 -4.97
CA LEU A 71 -3.23 -22.11 -4.82
C LEU A 71 -3.07 -22.87 -3.50
N GLY A 72 -2.83 -24.19 -3.59
CA GLY A 72 -2.60 -25.06 -2.42
C GLY A 72 -3.78 -25.18 -1.45
N GLY A 73 -5.01 -24.82 -1.86
CA GLY A 73 -6.20 -24.89 -1.01
C GLY A 73 -6.25 -23.87 0.13
N VAL A 74 -5.24 -23.00 0.24
CA VAL A 74 -5.17 -21.94 1.26
C VAL A 74 -5.84 -20.70 0.69
N ARG A 75 -6.81 -20.14 1.41
CA ARG A 75 -7.39 -18.82 1.11
C ARG A 75 -6.84 -17.82 2.12
N VAL A 76 -6.14 -16.81 1.62
CA VAL A 76 -5.76 -15.64 2.44
C VAL A 76 -6.90 -14.65 2.36
N GLU A 77 -7.54 -14.37 3.50
CA GLU A 77 -8.57 -13.33 3.56
C GLU A 77 -7.95 -11.99 3.17
N GLY A 78 -8.65 -11.26 2.30
CA GLY A 78 -8.20 -9.97 1.79
C GLY A 78 -8.39 -8.86 2.81
N PHE A 79 -8.68 -7.65 2.32
CA PHE A 79 -9.19 -6.59 3.20
C PHE A 79 -10.47 -7.07 3.87
N VAL A 80 -10.41 -7.30 5.19
CA VAL A 80 -11.57 -7.51 6.05
C VAL A 80 -12.02 -6.17 6.62
N PRO A 81 -13.34 -5.90 6.69
CA PRO A 81 -13.84 -4.69 7.32
C PRO A 81 -13.33 -4.58 8.76
N ALA A 82 -12.71 -3.44 9.10
CA ALA A 82 -12.39 -3.13 10.48
C ALA A 82 -13.70 -2.81 11.22
N VAL A 83 -14.15 -3.73 12.07
CA VAL A 83 -15.31 -3.50 12.95
C VAL A 83 -14.83 -2.75 14.18
N ILE A 84 -15.14 -1.45 14.27
CA ILE A 84 -14.89 -0.66 15.47
C ILE A 84 -15.92 -1.10 16.51
N THR A 85 -15.48 -1.94 17.44
CA THR A 85 -16.27 -2.30 18.62
C THR A 85 -16.08 -1.18 19.65
N PRO A 86 -17.14 -0.62 20.25
CA PRO A 86 -16.97 0.31 21.37
C PRO A 86 -16.15 -0.37 22.46
N ASP A 87 -15.12 0.31 22.97
CA ASP A 87 -14.27 -0.22 24.03
C ASP A 87 -15.13 -0.60 25.24
N ASP A 88 -14.92 -1.82 25.75
CA ASP A 88 -15.33 -2.19 27.10
C ASP A 88 -14.38 -1.45 28.06
N PRO A 89 -14.88 -0.59 28.97
CA PRO A 89 -14.04 0.28 29.80
C PRO A 89 -13.11 -0.45 30.78
N THR A 90 -13.07 -1.79 30.77
CA THR A 90 -12.46 -2.60 31.84
C THR A 90 -11.03 -3.09 31.57
N ARG A 91 -10.33 -2.60 30.54
CA ARG A 91 -8.87 -2.87 30.40
C ARG A 91 -8.06 -1.59 30.41
N MET A 92 -7.83 -1.11 31.64
CA MET A 92 -6.78 -0.14 31.95
C MET A 92 -5.39 -0.68 31.55
N SER A 93 -4.83 -0.12 30.49
CA SER A 93 -3.40 0.08 30.32
C SER A 93 -3.22 1.37 29.52
N ALA A 94 -2.94 2.46 30.23
CA ALA A 94 -2.59 3.76 29.67
C ALA A 94 -1.05 3.92 29.64
N PRO A 95 -0.47 4.93 28.97
CA PRO A 95 -1.12 5.96 28.15
C PRO A 95 -0.41 6.17 26.79
N LEU A 96 -1.16 6.30 25.70
CA LEU A 96 -0.74 7.17 24.59
C LEU A 96 -1.98 7.90 24.09
N ASN A 97 -2.17 9.09 24.68
CA ASN A 97 -2.84 10.24 24.08
C ASN A 97 -4.13 9.94 23.31
N ARG A 98 -5.07 9.25 23.95
CA ARG A 98 -6.41 9.13 23.40
C ARG A 98 -7.22 10.35 23.84
N VAL A 99 -7.16 11.40 23.04
CA VAL A 99 -8.22 12.42 23.04
C VAL A 99 -9.51 11.64 22.87
N ALA A 100 -10.36 11.69 23.89
CA ALA A 100 -11.57 10.91 23.99
C ALA A 100 -12.41 11.12 22.72
N ALA A 101 -12.58 10.05 21.93
CA ALA A 101 -13.46 10.03 20.79
C ALA A 101 -14.90 10.03 21.30
N GLY A 102 -15.44 11.24 21.50
CA GLY A 102 -16.85 11.49 21.79
C GLY A 102 -17.40 12.77 21.17
N GLY A 103 -16.54 13.62 20.58
CA GLY A 103 -16.93 14.85 19.92
C GLY A 103 -16.56 14.78 18.44
N GLY A 104 -17.52 15.02 17.55
CA GLY A 104 -17.27 15.07 16.11
C GLY A 104 -16.14 16.03 15.79
N LEU A 105 -15.02 15.48 15.30
CA LEU A 105 -13.89 16.27 14.83
C LEU A 105 -14.26 16.92 13.49
N MET A 106 -13.92 18.19 13.32
CA MET A 106 -14.07 18.93 12.08
C MET A 106 -12.70 19.09 11.42
N GLU A 107 -12.62 18.76 10.13
CA GLU A 107 -11.44 19.03 9.31
C GLU A 107 -11.64 20.37 8.59
N VAL A 108 -10.71 21.30 8.81
CA VAL A 108 -10.68 22.61 8.16
C VAL A 108 -9.50 22.67 7.21
N VAL A 109 -9.77 22.99 5.95
CA VAL A 109 -8.75 23.11 4.89
C VAL A 109 -8.50 24.59 4.62
N SER A 110 -7.26 25.04 4.78
CA SER A 110 -6.84 26.41 4.44
C SER A 110 -6.64 26.58 2.94
N ALA A 111 -6.56 27.84 2.48
CA ALA A 111 -6.40 28.16 1.06
C ALA A 111 -5.10 27.60 0.43
N ASN A 112 -4.06 27.35 1.24
CA ASN A 112 -2.82 26.72 0.80
C ASN A 112 -2.82 25.18 0.90
N GLY A 113 -4.00 24.56 1.11
CA GLY A 113 -4.18 23.11 1.12
C GLY A 113 -3.74 22.40 2.41
N ARG A 114 -3.37 23.16 3.45
CA ARG A 114 -3.06 22.59 4.77
C ARG A 114 -4.35 22.25 5.52
N ARG A 115 -4.26 21.27 6.40
CA ARG A 115 -5.41 20.69 7.10
C ARG A 115 -5.24 20.85 8.59
N VAL A 116 -6.28 21.30 9.27
CA VAL A 116 -6.36 21.41 10.72
C VAL A 116 -7.54 20.58 11.18
N ILE A 117 -7.32 19.68 12.15
CA ILE A 117 -8.37 18.86 12.75
C ILE A 117 -8.66 19.44 14.12
N VAL A 118 -9.93 19.76 14.38
CA VAL A 118 -10.39 20.37 15.63
C VAL A 118 -11.61 19.65 16.17
N ASP A 119 -11.84 19.72 17.47
CA ASP A 119 -13.11 19.28 18.04
C ASP A 119 -14.21 20.34 17.89
N ARG A 120 -15.42 19.97 18.31
CA ARG A 120 -16.63 20.82 18.24
C ARG A 120 -16.61 22.01 19.21
N ASP A 121 -15.83 21.93 20.27
CA ASP A 121 -15.76 22.91 21.35
C ASP A 121 -14.51 23.81 21.21
N VAL A 122 -13.88 23.79 20.03
CA VAL A 122 -12.70 24.59 19.70
C VAL A 122 -12.98 26.09 19.84
N ASP A 123 -12.05 26.79 20.49
CA ASP A 123 -12.03 28.24 20.51
C ASP A 123 -11.82 28.77 19.08
N VAL A 124 -12.84 29.48 18.58
CA VAL A 124 -12.87 30.03 17.22
C VAL A 124 -11.75 31.05 17.00
N ASP A 125 -11.43 31.88 17.99
CA ASP A 125 -10.37 32.89 17.86
C ASP A 125 -8.99 32.22 17.81
N ALA A 126 -8.80 31.16 18.60
CA ALA A 126 -7.57 30.36 18.53
C ALA A 126 -7.42 29.68 17.16
N LEU A 127 -8.50 29.08 16.64
CA LEU A 127 -8.51 28.45 15.31
C LEU A 127 -8.19 29.45 14.20
N LEU A 128 -8.77 30.65 14.22
CA LEU A 128 -8.49 31.70 13.23
C LEU A 128 -7.02 32.17 13.28
N ARG A 129 -6.43 32.31 14.47
CA ARG A 129 -5.00 32.66 14.59
C ARG A 129 -4.10 31.59 13.99
N ILE A 130 -4.41 30.31 14.25
CA ILE A 130 -3.66 29.18 13.69
C ILE A 130 -3.77 29.15 12.17
N LEU A 131 -4.98 29.30 11.62
CA LEU A 131 -5.21 29.29 10.17
C LEU A 131 -4.44 30.42 9.47
N ARG A 132 -4.47 31.64 10.01
CA ARG A 132 -3.70 32.77 9.48
C ARG A 132 -2.19 32.49 9.48
N GLY A 133 -1.65 31.94 10.58
CA GLY A 133 -0.24 31.57 10.65
C GLY A 133 0.13 30.47 9.65
N LEU A 134 -0.75 29.48 9.47
CA LEU A 134 -0.56 28.41 8.50
C LEU A 134 -0.59 28.91 7.06
N GLU A 135 -1.37 29.95 6.76
CA GLU A 135 -1.45 30.57 5.43
C GLU A 135 -0.20 31.41 5.10
N THR A 136 0.46 32.00 6.09
CA THR A 136 1.68 32.82 5.89
C THR A 136 2.95 32.01 5.64
N LEU A 137 2.94 30.71 5.96
CA LEU A 137 4.07 29.83 5.75
C LEU A 137 4.07 29.37 4.28
N ARG A 138 5.07 29.82 3.52
CA ARG A 138 5.28 29.49 2.11
C ARG A 138 6.04 28.18 1.92
#